data_AF-A0AAD8W1L8-F1
#
_entry.id   AF-A0AAD8W1L8-F1
#
_cell.length_a   1.000
_cell.length_b   1.000
_cell.length_c   1.000
_cell.angle_alpha   90.00
_cell.angle_beta   90.00
_cell.angle_gamma   90.00
#
_symmetry.space_group_name_H-M   'P 1'
#
loop_
_entity.id
_entity.type
_entity.pdbx_description
1 polymer ?
#
loop_
_entity_poly.entity_id
_entity_poly.type
_entity_poly.pdbx_seq_one_letter_code
_entity_poly.pdbx_strand_id
1 'polypeptide(L)'
;MASSIGVISMLFFKVVVCLCFFRLSQGKGTAKQPFTLRNLPPLEKASSFPAMRHTTYDYIVVGGGTAGCPLAATLSLKYKVLVLERGGSPYGNRNISYMENFHIGLSNTAPDSSSQAFVSTDGVINARARVLGGGTCINAGFYSRASSSFVQDVGWEADLVNESYPWVEDKVVQWPKIAPWQAALRDGLVEAGVSPFNGYTYDHVSGTKVGGTIFDANGHRHTAADLLAAGDPNNLRVLLHASVHKIVFNSRQGRLKPRAVGVQFADEDGRLHQALLNNNKDSEIIISSGAIGSPQLLLLSGIGPKNDLKKHNIPVVLHNKFVGKGMADNPMNSIFIPTKSPPRQSLIETVGITEAGVFIEASSGFGQSPDSIQCHHGIMSAEIGQLSTVPPKQRSLELAKMYAHNKLNLPKEVFQGGFILEKIDGPLSTGHLLLIDTDVKNNPAVTFNYFSHPQDLSRCVYGIKTIEKILKTNRFAQLSPDGAGMERVLNMSVRANVNLIPKHANTTESLEQFCKDTVITIWHYHGGCHVGKVVDQQHRVLGVSGLRVVDGSTFSKSPGTNPQATVMMMGRYFGVKILRERLGQACGV
;
A
#
# COMPACT_ATOMS: atom_id res chain seq x y z
N MET A 1 -34.39 56.68 -38.88
CA MET A 1 -33.24 57.42 -38.33
C MET A 1 -33.01 56.97 -36.90
N ALA A 2 -31.81 56.45 -36.62
CA ALA A 2 -31.09 56.43 -35.33
C ALA A 2 -31.84 55.96 -34.06
N SER A 3 -31.52 54.76 -33.54
CA SER A 3 -30.63 54.52 -32.36
C SER A 3 -31.36 54.65 -31.00
N SER A 4 -31.23 53.81 -29.98
CA SER A 4 -30.43 52.61 -29.72
C SER A 4 -30.96 51.94 -28.43
N ILE A 5 -31.01 50.61 -28.45
CA ILE A 5 -30.61 49.67 -27.39
C ILE A 5 -30.98 50.03 -25.94
N GLY A 6 -32.05 49.41 -25.45
CA GLY A 6 -32.31 49.21 -24.03
C GLY A 6 -33.35 48.11 -23.87
N VAL A 7 -33.17 47.23 -22.88
CA VAL A 7 -34.11 46.14 -22.49
C VAL A 7 -33.94 44.78 -23.21
N ILE A 8 -32.70 44.27 -23.31
CA ILE A 8 -32.45 42.81 -23.24
C ILE A 8 -31.15 42.57 -22.46
N SER A 9 -31.15 42.76 -21.13
CA SER A 9 -30.04 42.30 -20.27
C SER A 9 -30.43 42.22 -18.79
N MET A 10 -31.61 41.68 -18.46
CA MET A 10 -32.02 41.53 -17.06
C MET A 10 -32.67 40.19 -16.70
N LEU A 11 -32.62 39.20 -17.61
CA LEU A 11 -33.10 37.84 -17.34
C LEU A 11 -32.00 36.76 -17.37
N PHE A 12 -30.76 37.07 -17.77
CA PHE A 12 -29.65 36.10 -17.78
C PHE A 12 -28.77 36.11 -16.52
N PHE A 13 -28.96 37.08 -15.62
CA PHE A 13 -28.08 37.25 -14.44
C PHE A 13 -28.60 36.56 -13.15
N LYS A 14 -29.74 35.88 -13.19
CA LYS A 14 -30.29 35.15 -12.02
C LYS A 14 -30.22 33.63 -12.10
N VAL A 15 -29.74 33.04 -13.21
CA VAL A 15 -29.54 31.59 -13.33
C VAL A 15 -28.05 31.19 -13.17
N VAL A 16 -27.11 32.12 -13.33
CA VAL A 16 -25.66 31.83 -13.20
C VAL A 16 -25.13 32.02 -11.77
N VAL A 17 -25.87 32.67 -10.87
CA VAL A 17 -25.42 32.90 -9.47
C VAL A 17 -25.79 31.75 -8.52
N CYS A 18 -26.69 30.83 -8.91
CA CYS A 18 -27.02 29.64 -8.11
C CYS A 18 -26.10 28.42 -8.35
N LEU A 19 -25.22 28.45 -9.35
CA LEU A 19 -24.31 27.33 -9.67
C LEU A 19 -22.88 27.49 -9.12
N CYS A 20 -22.55 28.63 -8.51
CA CYS A 20 -21.23 28.90 -7.95
C CYS A 20 -21.14 28.76 -6.42
N PHE A 21 -22.24 28.45 -5.72
CA PHE A 21 -22.25 28.29 -4.25
C PHE A 21 -22.23 26.84 -3.74
N PHE A 22 -22.23 25.83 -4.61
CA PHE A 22 -22.11 24.41 -4.21
C PHE A 22 -20.67 23.87 -4.10
N ARG A 23 -19.63 24.71 -4.28
CA ARG A 23 -18.21 24.28 -4.19
C ARG A 23 -17.43 24.80 -2.98
N LEU A 24 -18.08 25.39 -1.98
CA LEU A 24 -17.42 25.96 -0.78
C LEU A 24 -18.04 25.47 0.54
N SER A 25 -18.38 24.19 0.63
CA SER A 25 -18.77 23.54 1.89
C SER A 25 -17.98 22.25 2.13
N GLN A 26 -16.66 22.34 2.09
CA GLN A 26 -15.77 21.41 2.80
C GLN A 26 -14.99 22.22 3.82
N GLY A 27 -15.62 22.53 4.95
CA GLY A 27 -14.96 23.38 5.94
C GLY A 27 -15.85 23.94 7.04
N LYS A 28 -16.81 23.17 7.57
CA LYS A 28 -17.33 23.39 8.92
C LYS A 28 -17.55 22.04 9.58
N GLY A 29 -16.65 21.69 10.50
CA GLY A 29 -16.70 20.46 11.25
C GLY A 29 -17.94 20.42 12.13
N THR A 30 -18.88 19.56 11.77
CA THR A 30 -19.71 18.89 12.77
C THR A 30 -18.78 17.95 13.52
N ALA A 31 -18.78 18.03 14.86
CA ALA A 31 -18.04 17.08 15.69
C ALA A 31 -18.55 15.67 15.36
N LYS A 32 -17.72 14.89 14.65
CA LYS A 32 -18.05 13.51 14.28
C LYS A 32 -18.23 12.69 15.55
N GLN A 33 -19.32 11.94 15.65
CA GLN A 33 -19.37 10.86 16.64
C GLN A 33 -18.29 9.83 16.28
N PRO A 34 -17.50 9.33 17.25
CA PRO A 34 -16.43 8.40 16.96
C PRO A 34 -17.01 7.08 16.43
N PHE A 35 -16.49 6.60 15.29
CA PHE A 35 -16.77 5.26 14.82
C PHE A 35 -16.35 4.26 15.90
N THR A 36 -17.33 3.57 16.50
CA THR A 36 -17.05 2.69 17.64
C THR A 36 -16.69 1.28 17.17
N LEU A 37 -15.52 0.79 17.58
CA LEU A 37 -15.11 -0.62 17.42
C LEU A 37 -15.98 -1.61 18.22
N ARG A 38 -17.06 -1.16 18.86
CA ARG A 38 -18.00 -1.98 19.64
C ARG A 38 -18.64 -3.11 18.83
N ASN A 39 -18.72 -2.95 17.51
CA ASN A 39 -19.33 -3.91 16.59
C ASN A 39 -18.30 -4.75 15.82
N LEU A 40 -17.03 -4.80 16.28
CA LEU A 40 -16.07 -5.70 15.65
C LEU A 40 -16.56 -7.16 15.73
N PRO A 41 -16.47 -7.93 14.62
CA PRO A 41 -16.74 -9.36 14.68
C PRO A 41 -15.73 -10.05 15.61
N PRO A 42 -16.07 -11.21 16.20
CA PRO A 42 -15.12 -11.99 16.97
C PRO A 42 -13.87 -12.30 16.16
N LEU A 43 -12.71 -11.96 16.73
CA LEU A 43 -11.40 -12.32 16.18
C LEU A 43 -10.95 -13.62 16.83
N GLU A 44 -11.09 -14.71 16.09
CA GLU A 44 -10.83 -16.04 16.61
C GLU A 44 -9.47 -16.55 16.13
N LYS A 45 -8.82 -17.41 16.92
CA LYS A 45 -7.64 -18.15 16.45
C LYS A 45 -8.07 -19.24 15.47
N ALA A 46 -7.23 -19.53 14.48
CA ALA A 46 -7.48 -20.58 13.50
C ALA A 46 -7.69 -21.97 14.14
N SER A 47 -7.02 -22.28 15.26
CA SER A 47 -7.22 -23.51 16.03
C SER A 47 -8.64 -23.72 16.58
N SER A 48 -9.42 -22.64 16.72
CA SER A 48 -10.85 -22.72 17.09
C SER A 48 -11.73 -23.20 15.94
N PHE A 49 -11.19 -23.26 14.71
CA PHE A 49 -11.89 -23.80 13.58
C PHE A 49 -12.00 -25.33 13.75
N PRO A 50 -13.21 -25.88 13.79
CA PRO A 50 -13.39 -27.29 14.03
C PRO A 50 -12.95 -28.11 12.81
N ALA A 51 -12.07 -29.09 13.05
CA ALA A 51 -11.58 -30.00 12.00
C ALA A 51 -12.68 -30.82 11.30
N MET A 52 -13.86 -30.97 11.93
CA MET A 52 -14.94 -31.89 11.53
C MET A 52 -16.32 -31.22 11.36
N ARG A 53 -16.44 -29.90 11.17
CA ARG A 53 -17.75 -29.30 10.82
C ARG A 53 -17.94 -29.13 9.32
N HIS A 54 -19.13 -29.51 8.85
CA HIS A 54 -19.68 -29.16 7.54
C HIS A 54 -20.09 -27.68 7.42
N THR A 55 -19.46 -26.76 8.16
CA THR A 55 -19.82 -25.34 8.08
C THR A 55 -19.32 -24.77 6.76
N THR A 56 -20.27 -24.44 5.90
CA THR A 56 -20.03 -23.82 4.61
C THR A 56 -20.30 -22.31 4.67
N TYR A 57 -19.73 -21.58 3.70
CA TYR A 57 -19.78 -20.12 3.61
C TYR A 57 -20.17 -19.69 2.19
N ASP A 58 -20.87 -18.59 2.05
CA ASP A 58 -21.16 -18.02 0.74
C ASP A 58 -19.89 -17.43 0.12
N TYR A 59 -19.07 -16.80 0.95
CA TYR A 59 -17.79 -16.24 0.54
C TYR A 59 -16.68 -16.60 1.51
N ILE A 60 -15.51 -16.95 0.96
CA ILE A 60 -14.27 -17.09 1.72
C ILE A 60 -13.30 -16.05 1.19
N VAL A 61 -12.93 -15.09 2.04
CA VAL A 61 -11.93 -14.05 1.74
C VAL A 61 -10.59 -14.50 2.30
N VAL A 62 -9.62 -14.68 1.41
CA VAL A 62 -8.26 -15.10 1.77
C VAL A 62 -7.37 -13.86 1.86
N GLY A 63 -6.94 -13.51 3.08
CA GLY A 63 -6.21 -12.29 3.38
C GLY A 63 -7.13 -11.21 3.95
N GLY A 64 -7.01 -10.96 5.25
CA GLY A 64 -7.70 -9.88 5.97
C GLY A 64 -6.98 -8.55 5.82
N GLY A 65 -6.56 -8.20 4.60
CA GLY A 65 -5.73 -7.03 4.32
C GLY A 65 -6.51 -5.76 4.00
N THR A 66 -5.83 -4.81 3.36
CA THR A 66 -6.36 -3.49 2.97
C THR A 66 -7.64 -3.59 2.13
N ALA A 67 -7.71 -4.50 1.15
CA ALA A 67 -8.92 -4.74 0.35
C ALA A 67 -9.85 -5.76 1.00
N GLY A 68 -9.29 -6.81 1.64
CA GLY A 68 -10.05 -7.93 2.18
C GLY A 68 -10.99 -7.53 3.31
N CYS A 69 -10.58 -6.62 4.20
CA CYS A 69 -11.44 -6.18 5.31
C CYS A 69 -12.73 -5.47 4.85
N PRO A 70 -12.68 -4.37 4.07
CA PRO A 70 -13.90 -3.70 3.62
C PRO A 70 -14.74 -4.56 2.66
N LEU A 71 -14.11 -5.46 1.89
CA LEU A 71 -14.81 -6.44 1.08
C LEU A 71 -15.64 -7.40 1.94
N ALA A 72 -15.01 -8.03 2.93
CA ALA A 72 -15.68 -8.98 3.82
C ALA A 72 -16.78 -8.33 4.65
N ALA A 73 -16.51 -7.14 5.19
CA ALA A 73 -17.51 -6.33 5.90
C ALA A 73 -18.74 -6.08 5.02
N THR A 74 -18.54 -5.64 3.78
CA THR A 74 -19.62 -5.35 2.86
C THR A 74 -20.44 -6.61 2.51
N LEU A 75 -19.77 -7.71 2.12
CA LEU A 75 -20.46 -8.96 1.77
C LEU A 75 -21.25 -9.55 2.95
N SER A 76 -20.74 -9.41 4.17
CA SER A 76 -21.38 -9.95 5.38
C SER A 76 -22.76 -9.39 5.66
N LEU A 77 -23.10 -8.23 5.10
CA LEU A 77 -24.42 -7.60 5.28
C LEU A 77 -25.57 -8.44 4.71
N LYS A 78 -25.28 -9.41 3.82
CA LYS A 78 -26.29 -10.24 3.15
C LYS A 78 -25.92 -11.73 3.10
N TYR A 79 -24.66 -12.08 3.35
CA TYR A 79 -24.12 -13.41 3.13
C TYR A 79 -23.19 -13.86 4.24
N LYS A 80 -23.03 -15.18 4.41
CA LYS A 80 -22.10 -15.73 5.39
C LYS A 80 -20.67 -15.70 4.86
N VAL A 81 -19.79 -14.96 5.54
CA VAL A 81 -18.41 -14.68 5.11
C VAL A 81 -17.40 -15.23 6.12
N LEU A 82 -16.37 -15.91 5.61
CA LEU A 82 -15.18 -16.29 6.36
C LEU A 82 -13.98 -15.48 5.89
N VAL A 83 -13.28 -14.82 6.80
CA VAL A 83 -11.97 -14.19 6.54
C VAL A 83 -10.88 -15.07 7.15
N LEU A 84 -9.86 -15.37 6.35
CA LEU A 84 -8.67 -16.11 6.77
C LEU A 84 -7.44 -15.21 6.67
N GLU A 85 -6.88 -14.82 7.80
CA GLU A 85 -5.67 -14.00 7.88
C GLU A 85 -4.52 -14.78 8.50
N ARG A 86 -3.36 -14.80 7.83
CA ARG A 86 -2.17 -15.52 8.29
C ARG A 86 -1.48 -14.88 9.50
N GLY A 87 -1.67 -13.58 9.68
CA GLY A 87 -1.14 -12.80 10.80
C GLY A 87 -2.05 -12.77 12.02
N GLY A 88 -1.56 -12.11 13.08
CA GLY A 88 -2.31 -11.87 14.31
C GLY A 88 -3.22 -10.65 14.26
N SER A 89 -3.70 -10.25 15.44
CA SER A 89 -4.52 -9.05 15.64
C SER A 89 -3.65 -7.77 15.64
N PRO A 90 -4.11 -6.66 15.02
CA PRO A 90 -3.45 -5.36 15.17
C PRO A 90 -3.72 -4.72 16.55
N TYR A 91 -4.80 -5.12 17.22
CA TYR A 91 -5.24 -4.53 18.47
C TYR A 91 -4.36 -5.00 19.64
N GLY A 92 -3.98 -4.06 20.51
CA GLY A 92 -3.09 -4.30 21.65
C GLY A 92 -1.60 -4.24 21.32
N ASN A 93 -1.22 -4.09 20.05
CA ASN A 93 0.18 -3.95 19.65
C ASN A 93 0.57 -2.47 19.48
N ARG A 94 1.29 -1.91 20.46
CA ARG A 94 1.74 -0.51 20.43
C ARG A 94 2.59 -0.14 19.21
N ASN A 95 3.33 -1.10 18.64
CA ASN A 95 4.15 -0.86 17.44
C ASN A 95 3.32 -0.68 16.17
N ILE A 96 2.06 -1.13 16.20
CA ILE A 96 1.08 -0.90 15.15
C ILE A 96 0.23 0.33 15.49
N SER A 97 -0.27 0.39 16.72
CA SER A 97 -1.29 1.35 17.13
C SER A 97 -0.85 2.80 17.17
N TYR A 98 0.44 3.11 17.26
CA TYR A 98 0.90 4.48 17.42
C TYR A 98 1.88 4.91 16.33
N MET A 99 1.66 6.12 15.79
CA MET A 99 2.49 6.77 14.78
C MET A 99 3.96 6.83 15.19
N GLU A 100 4.21 7.10 16.48
CA GLU A 100 5.58 7.22 17.01
C GLU A 100 6.40 5.94 16.77
N ASN A 101 5.76 4.77 16.82
CA ASN A 101 6.42 3.49 16.65
C ASN A 101 6.44 2.99 15.20
N PHE A 102 6.02 3.80 14.21
CA PHE A 102 5.96 3.40 12.80
C PHE A 102 7.24 2.70 12.32
N HIS A 103 8.41 3.29 12.58
CA HIS A 103 9.68 2.72 12.11
C HIS A 103 10.05 1.43 12.85
N ILE A 104 9.72 1.31 14.14
CA ILE A 104 9.94 0.10 14.94
C ILE A 104 9.09 -1.04 14.37
N GLY A 105 7.79 -0.78 14.16
CA GLY A 105 6.86 -1.76 13.59
C GLY A 105 7.27 -2.22 12.19
N LEU A 106 7.69 -1.29 11.32
CA LEU A 106 8.11 -1.59 9.96
C LEU A 106 9.43 -2.39 9.90
N SER A 107 10.40 -2.05 10.76
CA SER A 107 11.72 -2.68 10.77
C SER A 107 11.83 -3.93 11.65
N ASN A 108 10.78 -4.26 12.42
CA ASN A 108 10.76 -5.45 13.25
C ASN A 108 10.89 -6.73 12.40
N THR A 109 11.98 -7.47 12.61
CA THR A 109 12.29 -8.70 11.87
C THR A 109 12.00 -9.99 12.66
N ALA A 110 11.34 -9.88 13.81
CA ALA A 110 10.95 -11.04 14.62
C ALA A 110 10.11 -12.04 13.79
N PRO A 111 10.25 -13.36 14.02
CA PRO A 111 9.55 -14.38 13.25
C PRO A 111 8.03 -14.28 13.26
N ASP A 112 7.45 -13.60 14.26
CA ASP A 112 6.02 -13.33 14.46
C ASP A 112 5.61 -11.87 14.20
N SER A 113 6.56 -11.02 13.76
CA SER A 113 6.33 -9.61 13.42
C SER A 113 5.17 -9.41 12.42
N SER A 114 4.45 -8.30 12.58
CA SER A 114 3.46 -7.81 11.62
C SER A 114 4.07 -7.34 10.30
N SER A 115 5.39 -7.09 10.29
CA SER A 115 6.18 -6.77 9.10
C SER A 115 7.03 -7.98 8.73
N GLN A 116 6.79 -8.55 7.54
CA GLN A 116 7.62 -9.61 6.97
C GLN A 116 8.56 -8.99 5.92
N ALA A 117 9.83 -8.84 6.30
CA ALA A 117 10.87 -8.35 5.40
C ALA A 117 11.16 -9.34 4.25
N PHE A 118 11.54 -8.81 3.09
CA PHE A 118 12.11 -9.54 1.97
C PHE A 118 13.10 -8.65 1.21
N VAL A 119 13.93 -9.24 0.35
CA VAL A 119 14.82 -8.48 -0.54
C VAL A 119 14.43 -8.84 -1.96
N SER A 120 14.17 -7.84 -2.81
CA SER A 120 13.95 -8.11 -4.23
C SER A 120 15.23 -8.64 -4.85
N THR A 121 15.15 -9.36 -5.97
CA THR A 121 16.35 -9.84 -6.68
C THR A 121 17.21 -8.69 -7.20
N ASP A 122 16.67 -7.47 -7.25
CA ASP A 122 17.39 -6.23 -7.57
C ASP A 122 18.29 -5.75 -6.41
N GLY A 123 18.17 -6.34 -5.21
CA GLY A 123 18.91 -5.94 -4.01
C GLY A 123 18.23 -4.86 -3.18
N VAL A 124 16.95 -4.53 -3.45
CA VAL A 124 16.19 -3.55 -2.66
C VAL A 124 15.49 -4.26 -1.50
N ILE A 125 15.74 -3.79 -0.28
CA ILE A 125 15.10 -4.32 0.93
C ILE A 125 13.67 -3.79 1.00
N ASN A 126 12.73 -4.68 1.31
CA ASN A 126 11.31 -4.42 1.22
C ASN A 126 10.58 -5.16 2.37
N ALA A 127 9.30 -4.87 2.55
CA ALA A 127 8.49 -5.47 3.59
C ALA A 127 7.04 -5.65 3.12
N ARG A 128 6.41 -6.74 3.55
CA ARG A 128 4.96 -6.97 3.39
C ARG A 128 4.30 -7.21 4.74
N ALA A 129 3.04 -6.81 4.86
CA ALA A 129 2.30 -7.03 6.10
C ALA A 129 1.97 -8.51 6.34
N ARG A 130 1.85 -8.86 7.62
CA ARG A 130 1.40 -10.16 8.13
C ARG A 130 0.61 -9.94 9.42
N VAL A 131 -0.55 -9.29 9.29
CA VAL A 131 -1.45 -8.90 10.39
C VAL A 131 -2.82 -8.58 9.79
N LEU A 132 -3.89 -8.79 10.54
CA LEU A 132 -5.22 -8.30 10.16
C LEU A 132 -5.18 -6.77 9.97
N GLY A 133 -5.79 -6.28 8.90
CA GLY A 133 -5.67 -4.90 8.39
C GLY A 133 -4.57 -4.73 7.33
N GLY A 134 -3.65 -5.69 7.20
CA GLY A 134 -2.63 -5.73 6.16
C GLY A 134 -1.69 -4.52 6.18
N GLY A 135 -1.37 -3.97 5.00
CA GLY A 135 -0.41 -2.87 4.84
C GLY A 135 -0.77 -1.61 5.64
N THR A 136 -2.06 -1.38 5.93
CA THR A 136 -2.51 -0.24 6.73
C THR A 136 -1.95 -0.25 8.16
N CYS A 137 -1.57 -1.41 8.68
CA CYS A 137 -1.01 -1.58 10.02
C CYS A 137 0.48 -1.19 10.12
N ILE A 138 1.20 -1.16 9.00
CA ILE A 138 2.66 -0.93 8.99
C ILE A 138 3.09 0.23 8.08
N ASN A 139 2.16 0.88 7.37
CA ASN A 139 2.47 1.97 6.44
C ASN A 139 2.64 3.33 7.15
N ALA A 140 3.01 4.35 6.36
CA ALA A 140 3.21 5.71 6.84
C ALA A 140 1.91 6.55 6.96
N GLY A 141 0.74 5.93 6.76
CA GLY A 141 -0.57 6.50 7.06
C GLY A 141 -1.14 7.55 6.12
N PHE A 142 -0.37 8.09 5.17
CA PHE A 142 -0.87 9.11 4.23
C PHE A 142 -1.97 8.61 3.29
N TYR A 143 -3.06 9.35 3.20
CA TYR A 143 -4.27 9.00 2.46
C TYR A 143 -4.50 9.98 1.29
N SER A 144 -4.54 9.43 0.08
CA SER A 144 -4.91 10.15 -1.14
C SER A 144 -5.68 9.21 -2.06
N ARG A 145 -6.82 9.67 -2.58
CA ARG A 145 -7.62 8.96 -3.58
C ARG A 145 -6.81 8.75 -4.86
N ALA A 146 -7.27 7.80 -5.67
CA ALA A 146 -6.78 7.62 -7.03
C ALA A 146 -7.02 8.87 -7.89
N SER A 147 -6.23 9.03 -8.96
CA SER A 147 -6.55 10.01 -9.99
C SER A 147 -7.85 9.64 -10.73
N SER A 148 -8.60 10.64 -11.20
CA SER A 148 -9.79 10.40 -12.01
C SER A 148 -9.46 9.64 -13.30
N SER A 149 -8.29 9.90 -13.90
CA SER A 149 -7.81 9.14 -15.06
C SER A 149 -7.56 7.68 -14.74
N PHE A 150 -6.99 7.35 -13.58
CA PHE A 150 -6.82 5.96 -13.16
C PHE A 150 -8.18 5.25 -13.07
N VAL A 151 -9.17 5.88 -12.42
CA VAL A 151 -10.53 5.31 -12.27
C VAL A 151 -11.17 5.02 -13.63
N GLN A 152 -11.02 5.94 -14.59
CA GLN A 152 -11.49 5.77 -15.96
C GLN A 152 -10.75 4.62 -16.68
N ASP A 153 -9.42 4.60 -16.60
CA ASP A 153 -8.58 3.62 -17.29
C ASP A 153 -8.85 2.18 -16.85
N VAL A 154 -9.17 1.97 -15.56
CA VAL A 154 -9.53 0.66 -15.03
C VAL A 154 -11.00 0.31 -15.20
N GLY A 155 -11.80 1.21 -15.79
CA GLY A 155 -13.22 0.98 -16.08
C GLY A 155 -14.11 0.87 -14.84
N TRP A 156 -13.77 1.55 -13.74
CA TRP A 156 -14.60 1.56 -12.54
C TRP A 156 -15.74 2.57 -12.65
N GLU A 157 -16.90 2.20 -12.11
CA GLU A 157 -18.10 3.03 -12.10
C GLU A 157 -17.89 4.23 -11.16
N ALA A 158 -17.85 5.44 -11.73
CA ALA A 158 -17.51 6.66 -10.99
C ALA A 158 -18.44 6.90 -9.79
N ASP A 159 -19.74 6.66 -9.93
CA ASP A 159 -20.71 6.82 -8.85
C ASP A 159 -20.41 5.87 -7.68
N LEU A 160 -20.15 4.60 -7.97
CA LEU A 160 -19.83 3.62 -6.92
C LEU A 160 -18.46 3.89 -6.28
N VAL A 161 -17.50 4.43 -7.03
CA VAL A 161 -16.23 4.92 -6.47
C VAL A 161 -16.47 6.10 -5.53
N ASN A 162 -17.32 7.05 -5.93
CA ASN A 162 -17.69 8.23 -5.14
C ASN A 162 -18.56 7.90 -3.93
N GLU A 163 -19.24 6.75 -3.91
CA GLU A 163 -19.91 6.19 -2.73
C GLU A 163 -18.92 5.46 -1.80
N SER A 164 -17.94 4.76 -2.38
CA SER A 164 -17.04 3.88 -1.63
C SER A 164 -15.92 4.63 -0.90
N TYR A 165 -15.36 5.69 -1.50
CA TYR A 165 -14.32 6.50 -0.84
C TYR A 165 -14.83 7.17 0.45
N PRO A 166 -15.94 7.94 0.44
CA PRO A 166 -16.47 8.54 1.66
C PRO A 166 -16.81 7.52 2.75
N TRP A 167 -17.26 6.32 2.38
CA TRP A 167 -17.52 5.26 3.36
C TRP A 167 -16.27 4.83 4.14
N VAL A 168 -15.10 4.79 3.48
CA VAL A 168 -13.81 4.51 4.11
C VAL A 168 -13.36 5.72 4.92
N GLU A 169 -13.41 6.91 4.30
CA GLU A 169 -12.94 8.17 4.89
C GLU A 169 -13.65 8.49 6.20
N ASP A 170 -14.94 8.18 6.29
CA ASP A 170 -15.71 8.47 7.49
C ASP A 170 -15.30 7.63 8.71
N LYS A 171 -14.67 6.47 8.49
CA LYS A 171 -14.36 5.50 9.54
C LYS A 171 -12.91 5.55 10.01
N VAL A 172 -11.98 5.78 9.10
CA VAL A 172 -10.54 5.56 9.38
C VAL A 172 -9.64 6.71 8.94
N VAL A 173 -10.19 7.81 8.39
CA VAL A 173 -9.38 8.90 7.82
C VAL A 173 -9.73 10.22 8.48
N GLN A 174 -8.70 11.03 8.70
CA GLN A 174 -8.83 12.39 9.18
C GLN A 174 -7.78 13.32 8.57
N TRP A 175 -7.91 14.60 8.87
CA TRP A 175 -6.95 15.61 8.43
C TRP A 175 -5.78 15.72 9.41
N PRO A 176 -4.52 15.76 8.93
CA PRO A 176 -3.37 15.92 9.80
C PRO A 176 -3.27 17.35 10.34
N LYS A 177 -2.73 17.48 11.56
CA LYS A 177 -2.21 18.77 12.04
C LYS A 177 -0.81 18.95 11.48
N ILE A 178 -0.68 19.87 10.51
CA ILE A 178 0.56 19.99 9.75
C ILE A 178 1.78 20.25 10.64
N ALA A 179 2.78 19.38 10.56
CA ALA A 179 4.03 19.54 11.29
C ALA A 179 4.90 20.67 10.68
N PRO A 180 5.79 21.33 11.47
CA PRO A 180 6.67 22.38 10.93
C PRO A 180 7.51 21.93 9.74
N TRP A 181 7.98 20.68 9.74
CA TRP A 181 8.70 20.09 8.60
C TRP A 181 7.85 19.98 7.34
N GLN A 182 6.59 19.56 7.50
CA GLN A 182 5.63 19.41 6.40
C GLN A 182 5.19 20.78 5.86
N ALA A 183 5.04 21.78 6.73
CA ALA A 183 4.80 23.15 6.32
C ALA A 183 6.00 23.73 5.53
N ALA A 184 7.24 23.42 5.95
CA ALA A 184 8.43 23.80 5.20
C ALA A 184 8.47 23.14 3.82
N LEU A 185 8.13 21.84 3.72
CA LEU A 185 7.95 21.16 2.44
C LEU A 185 6.92 21.86 1.56
N ARG A 186 5.73 22.16 2.10
CA ARG A 186 4.65 22.83 1.36
C ARG A 186 5.13 24.14 0.74
N ASP A 187 5.74 25.00 1.56
CA ASP A 187 6.17 26.32 1.11
C ASP A 187 7.30 26.20 0.08
N GLY A 188 8.26 25.31 0.34
CA GLY A 188 9.37 25.04 -0.57
C GLY A 188 8.94 24.44 -1.91
N LEU A 189 7.92 23.59 -1.93
CA LEU A 189 7.35 23.05 -3.16
C LEU A 189 6.71 24.13 -4.03
N VAL A 190 5.92 25.01 -3.42
CA VAL A 190 5.28 26.12 -4.13
C VAL A 190 6.33 27.08 -4.69
N GLU A 191 7.34 27.45 -3.89
CA GLU A 191 8.45 28.31 -4.32
C GLU A 191 9.32 27.65 -5.41
N ALA A 192 9.48 26.32 -5.38
CA ALA A 192 10.17 25.55 -6.41
C ALA A 192 9.35 25.34 -7.70
N GLY A 193 8.10 25.83 -7.75
CA GLY A 193 7.24 25.79 -8.94
C GLY A 193 6.24 24.63 -8.99
N VAL A 194 6.14 23.79 -7.95
CA VAL A 194 5.13 22.72 -7.85
C VAL A 194 3.81 23.32 -7.35
N SER A 195 3.22 24.16 -8.18
CA SER A 195 2.05 25.00 -7.88
C SER A 195 0.81 24.53 -8.66
N PRO A 196 -0.41 24.92 -8.26
CA PRO A 196 -0.78 25.74 -7.10
C PRO A 196 -0.71 24.96 -5.77
N PHE A 197 -0.89 25.65 -4.65
CA PHE A 197 -1.25 25.00 -3.39
C PHE A 197 -2.77 24.76 -3.36
N ASN A 198 -3.17 23.49 -3.40
CA ASN A 198 -4.57 23.04 -3.47
C ASN A 198 -5.24 22.91 -2.08
N GLY A 199 -4.58 23.34 -1.00
CA GLY A 199 -5.12 23.18 0.34
C GLY A 199 -5.15 21.71 0.81
N TYR A 200 -6.15 21.40 1.63
CA TYR A 200 -6.42 20.05 2.13
C TYR A 200 -7.35 19.33 1.16
N THR A 201 -6.89 18.26 0.53
CA THR A 201 -7.72 17.45 -0.36
C THR A 201 -7.26 16.00 -0.42
N TYR A 202 -8.23 15.08 -0.43
CA TYR A 202 -7.96 13.67 -0.67
C TYR A 202 -7.69 13.40 -2.15
N ASP A 203 -8.16 14.25 -3.07
CA ASP A 203 -8.05 14.01 -4.50
C ASP A 203 -6.60 14.08 -4.98
N HIS A 204 -6.21 13.18 -5.87
CA HIS A 204 -4.90 13.24 -6.51
C HIS A 204 -4.91 14.32 -7.60
N VAL A 205 -4.27 15.46 -7.33
CA VAL A 205 -4.28 16.66 -8.17
C VAL A 205 -2.88 17.23 -8.33
N SER A 206 -2.56 17.74 -9.52
CA SER A 206 -1.27 18.40 -9.79
C SER A 206 -1.07 19.63 -8.91
N GLY A 207 0.18 19.92 -8.55
CA GLY A 207 0.56 20.98 -7.61
C GLY A 207 0.83 20.45 -6.20
N THR A 208 0.84 21.34 -5.22
CA THR A 208 1.10 21.02 -3.81
C THR A 208 -0.21 20.83 -3.06
N LYS A 209 -0.29 19.84 -2.17
CA LYS A 209 -1.46 19.63 -1.31
C LYS A 209 -1.10 19.03 0.05
N VAL A 210 -2.06 19.12 0.98
CA VAL A 210 -2.07 18.32 2.21
C VAL A 210 -3.09 17.19 2.03
N GLY A 211 -2.65 15.95 2.26
CA GLY A 211 -3.50 14.75 2.17
C GLY A 211 -4.17 14.39 3.48
N GLY A 212 -4.97 13.33 3.46
CA GLY A 212 -5.51 12.72 4.68
C GLY A 212 -4.48 11.87 5.40
N THR A 213 -4.82 11.41 6.59
CA THR A 213 -4.04 10.44 7.35
C THR A 213 -4.96 9.46 8.08
N ILE A 214 -4.48 8.24 8.29
CA ILE A 214 -5.15 7.25 9.13
C ILE A 214 -4.73 7.33 10.60
N PHE A 215 -3.83 8.25 10.96
CA PHE A 215 -3.46 8.51 12.36
C PHE A 215 -4.35 9.60 12.94
N ASP A 216 -4.90 9.35 14.13
CA ASP A 216 -5.74 10.27 14.88
C ASP A 216 -4.95 11.47 15.44
N ALA A 217 -5.64 12.46 16.05
CA ALA A 217 -4.97 13.63 16.63
C ALA A 217 -4.00 13.28 17.78
N ASN A 218 -4.15 12.10 18.39
CA ASN A 218 -3.27 11.54 19.42
C ASN A 218 -2.19 10.62 18.83
N GLY A 219 -2.12 10.48 17.50
CA GLY A 219 -1.21 9.58 16.80
C GLY A 219 -1.66 8.11 16.81
N HIS A 220 -2.88 7.80 17.21
CA HIS A 220 -3.44 6.45 17.16
C HIS A 220 -3.78 6.06 15.73
N ARG A 221 -3.35 4.88 15.28
CA ARG A 221 -3.58 4.39 13.93
C ARG A 221 -4.96 3.72 13.81
N HIS A 222 -5.76 4.18 12.85
CA HIS A 222 -6.95 3.47 12.37
C HIS A 222 -6.60 2.63 11.15
N THR A 223 -6.99 1.36 11.14
CA THR A 223 -6.55 0.41 10.10
C THR A 223 -7.72 -0.07 9.25
N ALA A 224 -7.44 -0.79 8.16
CA ALA A 224 -8.48 -1.46 7.41
C ALA A 224 -9.23 -2.51 8.27
N ALA A 225 -8.63 -3.02 9.36
CA ALA A 225 -9.30 -3.95 10.27
C ALA A 225 -10.50 -3.30 10.97
N ASP A 226 -10.44 -1.99 11.24
CA ASP A 226 -11.53 -1.22 11.86
C ASP A 226 -12.79 -1.28 10.97
N LEU A 227 -12.62 -1.34 9.65
CA LEU A 227 -13.72 -1.41 8.68
C LEU A 227 -14.57 -2.69 8.82
N LEU A 228 -14.06 -3.73 9.48
CA LEU A 228 -14.82 -4.95 9.78
C LEU A 228 -15.99 -4.68 10.73
N ALA A 229 -15.91 -3.65 11.57
CA ALA A 229 -17.00 -3.27 12.47
C ALA A 229 -18.24 -2.70 11.75
N ALA A 230 -18.13 -2.46 10.43
CA ALA A 230 -19.25 -2.09 9.58
C ALA A 230 -19.95 -3.30 8.92
N GLY A 231 -19.45 -4.52 9.17
CA GLY A 231 -20.11 -5.76 8.74
C GLY A 231 -21.17 -6.23 9.72
N ASP A 232 -21.88 -7.30 9.36
CA ASP A 232 -22.80 -7.99 10.27
C ASP A 232 -22.01 -9.04 11.08
N PRO A 233 -21.85 -8.87 12.40
CA PRO A 233 -21.06 -9.78 13.23
C PRO A 233 -21.64 -11.20 13.31
N ASN A 234 -22.92 -11.40 12.94
CA ASN A 234 -23.52 -12.74 12.89
C ASN A 234 -23.17 -13.50 11.62
N ASN A 235 -22.84 -12.76 10.55
CA ASN A 235 -22.51 -13.33 9.25
C ASN A 235 -21.01 -13.31 8.96
N LEU A 236 -20.23 -12.51 9.70
CA LEU A 236 -18.81 -12.31 9.50
C LEU A 236 -17.99 -13.05 10.57
N ARG A 237 -17.22 -14.05 10.12
CA ARG A 237 -16.25 -14.76 10.96
C ARG A 237 -14.84 -14.45 10.51
N VAL A 238 -13.94 -14.15 11.45
CA VAL A 238 -12.53 -13.81 11.16
C VAL A 238 -11.62 -14.77 11.92
N LEU A 239 -10.79 -15.51 11.18
CA LEU A 239 -9.74 -16.36 11.76
C LEU A 239 -8.37 -15.72 11.56
N LEU A 240 -7.68 -15.51 12.68
CA LEU A 240 -6.29 -15.09 12.76
C LEU A 240 -5.35 -16.30 12.77
N HIS A 241 -4.11 -16.09 12.35
CA HIS A 241 -3.10 -17.14 12.23
C HIS A 241 -3.53 -18.30 11.29
N ALA A 242 -4.42 -18.03 10.34
CA ALA A 242 -4.91 -18.98 9.35
C ALA A 242 -4.08 -18.87 8.06
N SER A 243 -3.06 -19.71 7.93
CA SER A 243 -2.19 -19.72 6.75
C SER A 243 -2.82 -20.54 5.63
N VAL A 244 -3.41 -19.89 4.62
CA VAL A 244 -4.01 -20.59 3.47
C VAL A 244 -2.92 -21.14 2.55
N HIS A 245 -2.88 -22.46 2.36
CA HIS A 245 -1.85 -23.15 1.56
C HIS A 245 -2.26 -23.31 0.10
N LYS A 246 -3.55 -23.62 -0.16
CA LYS A 246 -4.06 -23.82 -1.52
C LYS A 246 -5.57 -23.63 -1.61
N ILE A 247 -6.01 -23.27 -2.82
CA ILE A 247 -7.40 -23.35 -3.25
C ILE A 247 -7.72 -24.78 -3.67
N VAL A 248 -8.87 -25.29 -3.25
CA VAL A 248 -9.38 -26.61 -3.61
C VAL A 248 -10.34 -26.48 -4.79
N PHE A 249 -10.14 -27.30 -5.82
CA PHE A 249 -10.93 -27.30 -7.04
C PHE A 249 -11.70 -28.60 -7.20
N ASN A 250 -12.90 -28.49 -7.76
CA ASN A 250 -13.66 -29.62 -8.25
C ASN A 250 -13.58 -29.65 -9.78
N SER A 251 -12.92 -30.69 -10.31
CA SER A 251 -12.79 -30.98 -11.73
C SER A 251 -13.57 -32.26 -12.07
N ARG A 252 -14.91 -32.19 -12.09
CA ARG A 252 -15.72 -33.32 -12.59
C ARG A 252 -15.48 -33.50 -14.09
N GLN A 253 -15.33 -34.75 -14.54
CA GLN A 253 -15.36 -35.09 -15.97
C GLN A 253 -16.63 -34.50 -16.59
N GLY A 254 -16.48 -33.73 -17.68
CA GLY A 254 -17.58 -33.04 -18.38
C GLY A 254 -17.76 -31.55 -18.06
N ARG A 255 -17.11 -30.98 -17.01
CA ARG A 255 -17.07 -29.53 -16.82
C ARG A 255 -15.94 -28.89 -17.64
N LEU A 256 -16.28 -27.88 -18.45
CA LEU A 256 -15.32 -27.12 -19.28
C LEU A 256 -14.30 -26.29 -18.48
N LYS A 257 -14.63 -25.90 -17.24
CA LYS A 257 -13.77 -25.06 -16.37
C LYS A 257 -13.72 -25.62 -14.94
N PRO A 258 -12.54 -25.69 -14.29
CA PRO A 258 -12.45 -26.04 -12.87
C PRO A 258 -13.21 -25.00 -12.03
N ARG A 259 -13.90 -25.48 -10.99
CA ARG A 259 -14.59 -24.62 -10.02
C ARG A 259 -13.88 -24.66 -8.68
N ALA A 260 -13.54 -23.50 -8.13
CA ALA A 260 -13.05 -23.40 -6.76
C ALA A 260 -14.20 -23.73 -5.79
N VAL A 261 -13.93 -24.59 -4.80
CA VAL A 261 -14.96 -25.11 -3.87
C VAL A 261 -14.60 -24.93 -2.41
N GLY A 262 -13.34 -24.60 -2.10
CA GLY A 262 -12.89 -24.37 -0.74
C GLY A 262 -11.41 -24.01 -0.70
N VAL A 263 -10.87 -23.90 0.50
CA VAL A 263 -9.46 -23.65 0.75
C VAL A 263 -8.94 -24.59 1.83
N GLN A 264 -7.67 -24.98 1.70
CA GLN A 264 -6.93 -25.67 2.76
C GLN A 264 -6.02 -24.66 3.45
N PHE A 265 -6.05 -24.62 4.78
CA PHE A 265 -5.23 -23.72 5.58
C PHE A 265 -4.66 -24.42 6.81
N ALA A 266 -3.51 -23.95 7.30
CA ALA A 266 -2.94 -24.37 8.57
C ALA A 266 -3.30 -23.37 9.67
N ASP A 267 -3.56 -23.87 10.87
CA ASP A 267 -3.66 -23.04 12.08
C ASP A 267 -2.28 -22.71 12.68
N GLU A 268 -2.27 -21.99 13.80
CA GLU A 268 -1.04 -21.63 14.50
C GLU A 268 -0.25 -22.83 15.03
N ASP A 269 -0.91 -23.98 15.24
CA ASP A 269 -0.29 -25.23 15.68
C ASP A 269 0.19 -26.10 14.51
N GLY A 270 -0.02 -25.64 13.27
CA GLY A 270 0.33 -26.37 12.05
C GLY A 270 -0.69 -27.44 11.63
N ARG A 271 -1.84 -27.54 12.31
CA ARG A 271 -2.90 -28.49 11.93
C ARG A 271 -3.62 -27.99 10.69
N LEU A 272 -3.90 -28.90 9.76
CA LEU A 272 -4.57 -28.59 8.51
C LEU A 272 -6.09 -28.63 8.65
N HIS A 273 -6.72 -27.59 8.13
CA HIS A 273 -8.17 -27.39 8.09
C HIS A 273 -8.65 -27.20 6.66
N GLN A 274 -9.95 -27.41 6.43
CA GLN A 274 -10.60 -27.07 5.17
C GLN A 274 -11.84 -26.21 5.42
N ALA A 275 -11.94 -25.09 4.72
CA ALA A 275 -13.17 -24.30 4.65
C ALA A 275 -13.78 -24.46 3.26
N LEU A 276 -15.08 -24.75 3.21
CA LEU A 276 -15.80 -25.03 1.97
C LEU A 276 -16.83 -23.93 1.66
N LEU A 277 -17.02 -23.67 0.38
CA LEU A 277 -18.12 -22.84 -0.10
C LEU A 277 -19.46 -23.57 0.04
N ASN A 278 -20.52 -22.80 0.20
CA ASN A 278 -21.90 -23.25 0.02
C ASN A 278 -22.06 -23.85 -1.39
N ASN A 279 -22.97 -24.80 -1.53
CA ASN A 279 -23.29 -25.43 -2.82
C ASN A 279 -24.17 -24.53 -3.72
N ASN A 280 -24.03 -23.21 -3.58
CA ASN A 280 -24.65 -22.23 -4.46
C ASN A 280 -23.66 -21.88 -5.59
N LYS A 281 -24.15 -21.81 -6.83
CA LYS A 281 -23.35 -21.42 -8.00
C LYS A 281 -22.70 -20.04 -7.84
N ASP A 282 -23.32 -19.18 -7.04
CA ASP A 282 -22.94 -17.78 -6.82
C ASP A 282 -21.95 -17.59 -5.67
N SER A 283 -21.63 -18.65 -4.92
CA SER A 283 -20.60 -18.63 -3.88
C SER A 283 -19.19 -18.60 -4.48
N GLU A 284 -18.30 -17.81 -3.89
CA GLU A 284 -16.98 -17.52 -4.46
C GLU A 284 -15.90 -17.47 -3.38
N ILE A 285 -14.68 -17.91 -3.73
CA ILE A 285 -13.48 -17.57 -2.98
C ILE A 285 -12.90 -16.28 -3.57
N ILE A 286 -12.55 -15.34 -2.71
CA ILE A 286 -11.93 -14.07 -3.13
C ILE A 286 -10.56 -13.97 -2.47
N ILE A 287 -9.52 -13.95 -3.31
CA ILE A 287 -8.15 -13.76 -2.86
C ILE A 287 -7.88 -12.26 -2.72
N SER A 288 -7.42 -11.87 -1.54
CA SER A 288 -7.08 -10.49 -1.15
C SER A 288 -5.75 -10.47 -0.37
N SER A 289 -4.83 -11.36 -0.73
CA SER A 289 -3.52 -11.61 -0.10
C SER A 289 -2.42 -10.63 -0.57
N GLY A 290 -2.79 -9.60 -1.34
CA GLY A 290 -1.89 -8.54 -1.80
C GLY A 290 -1.00 -8.95 -2.98
N ALA A 291 -0.25 -7.96 -3.50
CA ALA A 291 0.61 -8.10 -4.69
C ALA A 291 1.59 -9.28 -4.65
N ILE A 292 2.05 -9.70 -3.45
CA ILE A 292 2.93 -10.85 -3.30
C ILE A 292 2.14 -12.14 -3.03
N GLY A 293 1.20 -12.10 -2.07
CA GLY A 293 0.50 -13.29 -1.60
C GLY A 293 -0.50 -13.86 -2.60
N SER A 294 -1.16 -13.02 -3.40
CA SER A 294 -2.18 -13.43 -4.36
C SER A 294 -1.62 -14.24 -5.54
N PRO A 295 -0.59 -13.77 -6.28
CA PRO A 295 0.04 -14.60 -7.30
C PRO A 295 0.74 -15.83 -6.71
N GLN A 296 1.35 -15.72 -5.51
CA GLN A 296 1.94 -16.87 -4.81
C GLN A 296 0.88 -17.96 -4.56
N LEU A 297 -0.29 -17.59 -4.02
CA LEU A 297 -1.35 -18.55 -3.73
C LEU A 297 -1.94 -19.17 -5.00
N LEU A 298 -2.11 -18.40 -6.09
CA LEU A 298 -2.53 -18.96 -7.38
C LEU A 298 -1.54 -20.01 -7.89
N LEU A 299 -0.23 -19.71 -7.84
CA LEU A 299 0.83 -20.64 -8.23
C LEU A 299 0.81 -21.91 -7.39
N LEU A 300 0.77 -21.80 -6.05
CA LEU A 300 0.67 -22.93 -5.13
C LEU A 300 -0.61 -23.77 -5.32
N SER A 301 -1.66 -23.14 -5.87
CA SER A 301 -2.93 -23.80 -6.18
C SER A 301 -2.99 -24.38 -7.59
N GLY A 302 -1.89 -24.37 -8.34
CA GLY A 302 -1.81 -24.96 -9.68
C GLY A 302 -2.32 -24.07 -10.81
N ILE A 303 -2.49 -22.77 -10.58
CA ILE A 303 -2.87 -21.78 -11.60
C ILE A 303 -1.65 -20.92 -11.94
N GLY A 304 -1.06 -21.12 -13.13
CA GLY A 304 0.13 -20.37 -13.53
C GLY A 304 0.89 -20.92 -14.73
N PRO A 305 2.14 -20.44 -14.98
CA PRO A 305 2.96 -20.93 -16.07
C PRO A 305 3.30 -22.41 -15.89
N LYS A 306 2.99 -23.25 -16.88
CA LYS A 306 3.10 -24.72 -16.80
C LYS A 306 4.51 -25.18 -16.39
N ASN A 307 5.54 -24.52 -16.91
CA ASN A 307 6.92 -24.86 -16.62
C ASN A 307 7.32 -24.48 -15.19
N ASP A 308 6.81 -23.35 -14.68
CA ASP A 308 7.12 -22.91 -13.32
C ASP A 308 6.42 -23.83 -12.29
N LEU A 309 5.17 -24.23 -12.54
CA LEU A 309 4.46 -25.21 -11.70
C LEU A 309 5.16 -26.57 -11.66
N LYS A 310 5.62 -27.06 -12.83
CA LYS A 310 6.34 -28.34 -12.94
C LYS A 310 7.65 -28.35 -12.15
N LYS A 311 8.40 -27.24 -12.10
CA LYS A 311 9.66 -27.15 -11.34
C LYS A 311 9.48 -27.47 -9.85
N HIS A 312 8.29 -27.19 -9.30
CA HIS A 312 7.95 -27.42 -7.90
C HIS A 312 7.02 -28.62 -7.69
N ASN A 313 6.84 -29.48 -8.71
CA ASN A 313 5.93 -30.63 -8.67
C ASN A 313 4.47 -30.26 -8.32
N ILE A 314 4.03 -29.05 -8.71
CA ILE A 314 2.67 -28.59 -8.47
C ILE A 314 1.77 -29.07 -9.63
N PRO A 315 0.68 -29.82 -9.35
CA PRO A 315 -0.28 -30.20 -10.38
C PRO A 315 -0.90 -28.99 -11.07
N VAL A 316 -0.96 -29.02 -12.39
CA VAL A 316 -1.51 -27.91 -13.17
C VAL A 316 -3.02 -28.01 -13.20
N VAL A 317 -3.70 -27.09 -12.51
CA VAL A 317 -5.15 -26.88 -12.59
C VAL A 317 -5.49 -26.04 -13.82
N LEU A 318 -4.74 -24.96 -14.05
CA LEU A 318 -4.92 -24.10 -15.21
C LEU A 318 -3.58 -23.50 -15.63
N HIS A 319 -3.26 -23.62 -16.92
CA HIS A 319 -2.13 -22.88 -17.48
C HIS A 319 -2.51 -21.41 -17.71
N ASN A 320 -1.90 -20.50 -16.96
CA ASN A 320 -1.94 -19.07 -17.22
C ASN A 320 -0.52 -18.50 -17.15
N LYS A 321 0.04 -18.13 -18.30
CA LYS A 321 1.43 -17.63 -18.41
C LYS A 321 1.69 -16.28 -17.73
N PHE A 322 0.65 -15.57 -17.30
CA PHE A 322 0.74 -14.21 -16.77
C PHE A 322 0.71 -14.12 -15.24
N VAL A 323 0.38 -15.21 -14.53
CA VAL A 323 0.41 -15.21 -13.05
C VAL A 323 1.85 -14.96 -12.59
N GLY A 324 2.02 -13.99 -11.70
CA GLY A 324 3.31 -13.53 -11.21
C GLY A 324 4.12 -12.70 -12.20
N LYS A 325 3.58 -12.31 -13.36
CA LYS A 325 4.28 -11.45 -14.33
C LYS A 325 3.85 -10.00 -14.21
N GLY A 326 4.73 -9.08 -14.63
CA GLY A 326 4.50 -7.65 -14.57
C GLY A 326 4.43 -7.13 -13.14
N MET A 327 5.30 -7.64 -12.26
CA MET A 327 5.45 -7.07 -10.92
C MET A 327 6.07 -5.68 -11.05
N ALA A 328 5.51 -4.69 -10.40
CA ALA A 328 6.02 -3.32 -10.42
C ALA A 328 6.21 -2.83 -8.99
N ASP A 329 7.23 -2.01 -8.76
CA ASP A 329 7.38 -1.23 -7.53
C ASP A 329 7.83 0.17 -7.91
N ASN A 330 7.15 1.18 -7.37
CA ASN A 330 7.47 2.56 -7.67
C ASN A 330 8.85 2.86 -7.04
N PRO A 331 9.88 3.21 -7.84
CA PRO A 331 11.17 3.58 -7.29
C PRO A 331 11.01 4.82 -6.41
N MET A 332 11.69 4.80 -5.26
CA MET A 332 11.90 5.96 -4.42
C MET A 332 13.37 6.26 -4.29
N ASN A 333 13.70 7.54 -4.39
CA ASN A 333 14.98 8.07 -3.96
C ASN A 333 14.72 9.12 -2.89
N SER A 334 15.63 9.24 -1.93
CA SER A 334 15.47 10.18 -0.83
C SER A 334 16.74 11.00 -0.61
N ILE A 335 16.53 12.26 -0.25
CA ILE A 335 17.58 13.16 0.15
C ILE A 335 17.46 13.42 1.65
N PHE A 336 18.51 13.05 2.39
CA PHE A 336 18.61 13.35 3.82
C PHE A 336 19.07 14.79 4.02
N ILE A 337 18.31 15.52 4.83
CA ILE A 337 18.54 16.93 5.15
C ILE A 337 18.85 17.06 6.64
N PRO A 338 20.11 17.35 6.99
CA PRO A 338 20.47 17.63 8.38
C PRO A 338 19.83 18.94 8.83
N THR A 339 19.55 19.03 10.12
CA THR A 339 18.89 20.19 10.75
C THR A 339 19.75 20.73 11.88
N LYS A 340 19.61 22.02 12.19
CA LYS A 340 20.32 22.67 13.33
C LYS A 340 19.89 22.10 14.69
N SER A 341 18.73 21.46 14.78
CA SER A 341 18.20 20.84 16.00
C SER A 341 17.28 19.68 15.62
N PRO A 342 17.20 18.59 16.42
CA PRO A 342 16.38 17.43 16.10
C PRO A 342 14.92 17.83 15.79
N PRO A 343 14.38 17.47 14.61
CA PRO A 343 13.00 17.80 14.28
C PRO A 343 12.06 16.87 15.04
N ARG A 344 10.86 17.38 15.36
CA ARG A 344 9.75 16.54 15.83
C ARG A 344 9.41 15.53 14.74
N GLN A 345 9.10 14.29 15.13
CA GLN A 345 8.67 13.29 14.18
C GLN A 345 7.42 13.73 13.40
N SER A 346 7.48 13.60 12.08
CA SER A 346 6.35 13.75 11.17
C SER A 346 6.44 12.70 10.07
N LEU A 347 5.35 12.02 9.77
CA LEU A 347 5.23 11.23 8.55
C LEU A 347 4.69 12.10 7.40
N ILE A 348 4.31 11.47 6.30
CA ILE A 348 3.89 12.18 5.09
C ILE A 348 2.53 12.85 5.37
N GLU A 349 2.47 14.16 5.16
CA GLU A 349 1.25 14.98 5.29
C GLU A 349 1.08 15.87 4.06
N THR A 350 2.21 16.41 3.55
CA THR A 350 2.28 17.25 2.36
C THR A 350 2.89 16.47 1.20
N VAL A 351 2.34 16.67 0.00
CA VAL A 351 2.91 16.15 -1.24
C VAL A 351 2.87 17.19 -2.36
N GLY A 352 3.92 17.22 -3.16
CA GLY A 352 3.96 17.92 -4.44
C GLY A 352 3.81 16.93 -5.59
N ILE A 353 2.79 17.09 -6.41
CA ILE A 353 2.50 16.25 -7.57
C ILE A 353 2.91 17.04 -8.81
N THR A 354 3.97 16.60 -9.48
CA THR A 354 4.54 17.31 -10.64
C THR A 354 3.93 16.81 -11.95
N GLU A 355 3.91 17.66 -12.97
CA GLU A 355 3.46 17.29 -14.32
C GLU A 355 4.34 16.21 -14.98
N ALA A 356 5.59 16.07 -14.52
CA ALA A 356 6.52 15.04 -14.98
C ALA A 356 6.17 13.62 -14.47
N GLY A 357 5.19 13.49 -13.57
CA GLY A 357 4.83 12.22 -12.94
C GLY A 357 5.79 11.84 -11.80
N VAL A 358 6.27 12.83 -11.05
CA VAL A 358 7.07 12.64 -9.83
C VAL A 358 6.33 13.25 -8.65
N PHE A 359 6.23 12.50 -7.55
CA PHE A 359 5.59 12.92 -6.32
C PHE A 359 6.65 13.17 -5.26
N ILE A 360 6.71 14.40 -4.75
CA ILE A 360 7.68 14.82 -3.74
C ILE A 360 7.00 14.85 -2.37
N GLU A 361 7.47 13.99 -1.48
CA GLU A 361 6.95 13.79 -0.12
C GLU A 361 8.06 14.08 0.90
N ALA A 362 7.73 14.14 2.18
CA ALA A 362 8.75 14.24 3.21
C ALA A 362 8.37 13.53 4.50
N SER A 363 9.40 13.18 5.27
CA SER A 363 9.28 12.73 6.65
C SER A 363 10.41 13.35 7.47
N SER A 364 10.26 13.41 8.79
CA SER A 364 11.32 13.92 9.67
C SER A 364 11.29 13.25 11.02
N GLY A 365 12.43 13.34 11.70
CA GLY A 365 12.61 12.80 13.04
C GLY A 365 12.46 11.28 13.09
N PHE A 366 12.50 10.77 14.31
CA PHE A 366 12.25 9.36 14.62
C PHE A 366 11.39 9.30 15.88
N GLY A 367 10.65 8.22 16.07
CA GLY A 367 9.93 7.98 17.33
C GLY A 367 10.90 7.97 18.50
N GLN A 368 10.54 8.62 19.60
CA GLN A 368 11.33 8.61 20.84
C GLN A 368 10.47 8.04 21.97
N SER A 369 9.99 6.80 21.80
CA SER A 369 9.45 6.06 22.95
C SER A 369 10.62 5.57 23.81
N PRO A 370 10.44 5.32 25.12
CA PRO A 370 11.43 4.65 25.95
C PRO A 370 11.90 3.31 25.37
N ASP A 371 11.04 2.65 24.59
CA ASP A 371 11.32 1.42 23.83
C ASP A 371 12.21 1.67 22.58
N SER A 372 12.36 2.92 22.15
CA SER A 372 12.97 3.32 20.88
C SER A 372 14.43 3.77 20.99
N ILE A 373 14.97 3.93 22.20
CA ILE A 373 16.29 4.56 22.42
C ILE A 373 17.35 3.53 22.85
N GLN A 374 16.99 2.25 23.03
CA GLN A 374 17.96 1.23 23.39
C GLN A 374 17.80 -0.01 22.51
N CYS A 375 18.73 -0.13 21.55
CA CYS A 375 19.05 -1.34 20.77
C CYS A 375 18.01 -1.80 19.73
N HIS A 376 18.52 -1.98 18.50
CA HIS A 376 17.90 -2.65 17.34
C HIS A 376 17.05 -1.76 16.43
N HIS A 377 17.73 -0.93 15.62
CA HIS A 377 17.08 -0.40 14.43
C HIS A 377 17.20 -1.48 13.35
N GLY A 378 16.09 -2.19 13.08
CA GLY A 378 16.07 -3.37 12.22
C GLY A 378 16.59 -3.11 10.79
N ILE A 379 16.49 -4.12 9.93
CA ILE A 379 17.11 -4.17 8.60
C ILE A 379 16.67 -3.08 7.60
N MET A 380 15.85 -2.12 8.01
CA MET A 380 15.43 -0.96 7.20
C MET A 380 16.02 0.37 7.72
N SER A 381 16.91 0.31 8.71
CA SER A 381 17.53 1.48 9.35
C SER A 381 18.72 2.02 8.55
N ALA A 382 19.01 3.32 8.66
CA ALA A 382 20.26 3.92 8.19
C ALA A 382 21.53 3.23 8.76
N GLU A 383 21.40 2.47 9.86
CA GLU A 383 22.47 1.64 10.45
C GLU A 383 23.12 0.68 9.46
N ILE A 384 22.33 0.05 8.59
CA ILE A 384 22.83 -0.92 7.62
C ILE A 384 23.54 -0.29 6.42
N GLY A 385 23.57 1.06 6.33
CA GLY A 385 24.21 1.81 5.23
C GLY A 385 25.71 1.55 5.06
N GLN A 386 26.36 0.91 6.05
CA GLN A 386 27.75 0.47 6.02
C GLN A 386 27.96 -0.95 5.46
N LEU A 387 26.91 -1.72 5.13
CA LEU A 387 27.04 -2.99 4.37
C LEU A 387 27.60 -2.80 2.95
N SER A 388 27.70 -1.55 2.48
CA SER A 388 28.33 -1.22 1.21
C SER A 388 29.82 -1.58 1.15
N THR A 389 30.48 -1.83 2.29
CA THR A 389 31.87 -2.33 2.36
C THR A 389 31.98 -3.86 2.21
N VAL A 390 30.87 -4.59 2.31
CA VAL A 390 30.81 -6.04 2.07
C VAL A 390 30.67 -6.29 0.56
N PRO A 391 31.44 -7.24 -0.02
CA PRO A 391 31.34 -7.58 -1.44
C PRO A 391 29.90 -7.94 -1.86
N PRO A 392 29.42 -7.48 -3.03
CA PRO A 392 28.03 -7.65 -3.48
C PRO A 392 27.48 -9.09 -3.41
N LYS A 393 28.30 -10.08 -3.77
CA LYS A 393 27.93 -11.51 -3.78
C LYS A 393 27.71 -12.09 -2.38
N GLN A 394 28.12 -11.38 -1.34
CA GLN A 394 28.05 -11.79 0.05
C GLN A 394 27.01 -10.99 0.84
N ARG A 395 26.20 -10.14 0.21
CA ARG A 395 25.15 -9.38 0.91
C ARG A 395 23.89 -10.23 1.00
N SER A 396 23.48 -10.62 2.22
CA SER A 396 22.25 -11.37 2.48
C SER A 396 21.39 -10.67 3.54
N LEU A 397 20.09 -11.00 3.58
CA LEU A 397 19.18 -10.55 4.64
C LEU A 397 19.70 -10.96 6.03
N GLU A 398 20.29 -12.14 6.15
CA GLU A 398 20.86 -12.67 7.38
C GLU A 398 22.07 -11.84 7.84
N LEU A 399 22.99 -11.52 6.94
CA LEU A 399 24.15 -10.68 7.25
C LEU A 399 23.75 -9.24 7.58
N ALA A 400 22.72 -8.72 6.91
CA ALA A 400 22.18 -7.41 7.24
C ALA A 400 21.50 -7.37 8.61
N LYS A 401 20.82 -8.46 9.01
CA LYS A 401 20.30 -8.64 10.39
C LYS A 401 21.43 -8.74 11.41
N MET A 402 22.46 -9.54 11.14
CA MET A 402 23.64 -9.66 12.01
C MET A 402 24.35 -8.31 12.18
N TYR A 403 24.48 -7.56 11.08
CA TYR A 403 25.11 -6.25 11.09
C TYR A 403 24.33 -5.24 11.94
N ALA A 404 23.00 -5.18 11.76
CA ALA A 404 22.10 -4.36 12.57
C ALA A 404 22.14 -4.75 14.06
N HIS A 405 22.33 -6.03 14.37
CA HIS A 405 22.42 -6.52 15.75
C HIS A 405 23.75 -6.14 16.44
N ASN A 406 24.84 -6.06 15.67
CA ASN A 406 26.20 -5.91 16.21
C ASN A 406 26.71 -4.45 16.27
N LYS A 407 25.91 -3.45 15.88
CA LYS A 407 26.26 -2.03 16.01
C LYS A 407 25.58 -1.42 17.23
N LEU A 408 26.38 -0.99 18.21
CA LEU A 408 25.93 -0.36 19.45
C LEU A 408 26.01 1.17 19.44
N ASN A 409 26.60 1.81 18.42
CA ASN A 409 26.86 3.25 18.44
C ASN A 409 26.72 3.86 17.05
N LEU A 410 25.60 4.54 16.79
CA LEU A 410 25.49 5.52 15.72
C LEU A 410 25.85 6.93 16.25
N PRO A 411 26.49 7.77 15.42
CA PRO A 411 26.52 9.20 15.67
C PRO A 411 25.09 9.76 15.73
N LYS A 412 24.77 10.47 16.82
CA LYS A 412 23.47 11.11 17.09
C LYS A 412 23.01 12.00 15.93
N GLU A 413 23.95 12.47 15.12
CA GLU A 413 23.80 13.36 13.98
C GLU A 413 22.98 12.75 12.83
N VAL A 414 22.94 11.42 12.66
CA VAL A 414 22.10 10.75 11.63
C VAL A 414 20.60 10.92 11.91
N PHE A 415 20.24 11.16 13.18
CA PHE A 415 18.86 11.37 13.62
C PHE A 415 18.48 12.86 13.78
N GLN A 416 19.39 13.78 13.43
CA GLN A 416 19.16 15.22 13.50
C GLN A 416 18.74 15.77 12.15
N GLY A 417 17.69 15.19 11.55
CA GLY A 417 17.25 15.61 10.22
C GLY A 417 15.94 15.01 9.76
N GLY A 418 15.62 15.26 8.50
CA GLY A 418 14.50 14.66 7.82
C GLY A 418 14.86 14.25 6.40
N PHE A 419 13.92 13.61 5.74
CA PHE A 419 14.05 13.16 4.36
C PHE A 419 13.04 13.91 3.48
N ILE A 420 13.52 14.37 2.33
CA ILE A 420 12.65 14.69 1.19
C ILE A 420 12.75 13.51 0.24
N LEU A 421 11.61 12.93 -0.09
CA LEU A 421 11.47 11.68 -0.83
C LEU A 421 10.87 12.03 -2.19
N GLU A 422 11.31 11.36 -3.24
CA GLU A 422 10.62 11.36 -4.51
C GLU A 422 10.13 9.97 -4.88
N LYS A 423 8.89 9.89 -5.37
CA LYS A 423 8.27 8.68 -5.91
C LYS A 423 7.97 8.91 -7.40
N ILE A 424 8.35 7.96 -8.24
CA ILE A 424 7.97 7.98 -9.67
C ILE A 424 6.58 7.36 -9.86
N ASP A 425 5.73 7.98 -10.67
CA ASP A 425 4.42 7.44 -11.03
C ASP A 425 4.49 6.29 -12.04
N GLY A 426 3.61 5.30 -11.86
CA GLY A 426 3.36 4.17 -12.75
C GLY A 426 4.62 3.64 -13.44
N PRO A 427 5.62 3.11 -12.70
CA PRO A 427 6.91 2.77 -13.28
C PRO A 427 6.70 1.88 -14.50
N LEU A 428 7.40 2.23 -15.57
CA LEU A 428 7.36 1.46 -16.81
C LEU A 428 8.22 0.19 -16.67
N SER A 429 9.23 0.25 -15.82
CA SER A 429 9.97 -0.90 -15.34
C SER A 429 9.04 -1.89 -14.64
N THR A 430 9.06 -3.13 -15.13
CA THR A 430 8.36 -4.25 -14.52
C THR A 430 9.23 -5.49 -14.51
N GLY A 431 8.96 -6.39 -13.57
CA GLY A 431 9.58 -7.69 -13.48
C GLY A 431 8.55 -8.78 -13.20
N HIS A 432 8.87 -9.67 -12.26
CA HIS A 432 8.12 -10.91 -12.06
C HIS A 432 8.32 -11.49 -10.66
N LEU A 433 7.45 -12.42 -10.30
CA LEU A 433 7.44 -13.20 -9.07
C LEU A 433 7.54 -14.67 -9.43
N LEU A 434 8.41 -15.39 -8.73
CA LEU A 434 8.61 -16.85 -8.87
C LEU A 434 8.55 -17.51 -7.50
N LEU A 435 7.98 -18.71 -7.45
CA LEU A 435 8.12 -19.55 -6.27
C LEU A 435 9.59 -19.94 -6.10
N ILE A 436 10.05 -19.96 -4.85
CA ILE A 436 11.34 -20.56 -4.47
C ILE A 436 11.14 -21.98 -3.96
N ASP A 437 10.01 -22.23 -3.30
CA ASP A 437 9.57 -23.51 -2.75
C ASP A 437 8.03 -23.56 -2.69
N THR A 438 7.50 -24.59 -2.05
CA THR A 438 6.05 -24.81 -1.87
C THR A 438 5.54 -24.43 -0.47
N ASP A 439 6.37 -23.88 0.41
CA ASP A 439 5.96 -23.39 1.72
C ASP A 439 5.41 -21.97 1.59
N VAL A 440 4.11 -21.80 1.82
CA VAL A 440 3.43 -20.50 1.72
C VAL A 440 3.93 -19.47 2.74
N LYS A 441 4.58 -19.91 3.82
CA LYS A 441 5.16 -19.01 4.83
C LYS A 441 6.37 -18.26 4.27
N ASN A 442 7.08 -18.86 3.31
CA ASN A 442 8.26 -18.28 2.71
C ASN A 442 7.89 -17.17 1.70
N ASN A 443 8.77 -16.17 1.57
CA ASN A 443 8.61 -15.14 0.55
C ASN A 443 9.01 -15.73 -0.82
N PRO A 444 8.22 -15.51 -1.88
CA PRO A 444 8.67 -15.83 -3.23
C PRO A 444 9.82 -14.92 -3.65
N ALA A 445 10.55 -15.30 -4.70
CA ALA A 445 11.52 -14.42 -5.34
C ALA A 445 10.79 -13.36 -6.16
N VAL A 446 11.15 -12.09 -6.01
CA VAL A 446 10.48 -10.96 -6.69
C VAL A 446 11.53 -10.06 -7.32
N THR A 447 11.34 -9.77 -8.61
CA THR A 447 12.15 -8.85 -9.40
C THR A 447 11.27 -7.68 -9.84
N PHE A 448 11.74 -6.44 -9.67
CA PHE A 448 11.03 -5.24 -10.15
C PHE A 448 11.72 -4.57 -11.34
N ASN A 449 13.03 -4.81 -11.52
CA ASN A 449 13.87 -4.19 -12.56
C ASN A 449 13.90 -2.66 -12.47
N TYR A 450 14.12 -2.10 -11.28
CA TYR A 450 14.19 -0.64 -11.07
C TYR A 450 15.08 0.03 -12.11
N PHE A 451 14.56 1.08 -12.76
CA PHE A 451 15.25 1.85 -13.80
C PHE A 451 15.70 1.08 -15.06
N SER A 452 15.14 -0.12 -15.30
CA SER A 452 15.31 -0.79 -16.60
C SER A 452 14.73 0.02 -17.76
N HIS A 453 13.71 0.85 -17.51
CA HIS A 453 13.15 1.75 -18.49
C HIS A 453 13.75 3.16 -18.34
N PRO A 454 14.31 3.77 -19.41
CA PRO A 454 15.06 5.02 -19.30
C PRO A 454 14.21 6.22 -18.84
N GLN A 455 12.91 6.20 -19.11
CA GLN A 455 12.00 7.26 -18.65
C GLN A 455 11.83 7.27 -17.12
N ASP A 456 11.86 6.12 -16.46
CA ASP A 456 11.79 6.07 -15.00
C ASP A 456 13.05 6.70 -14.40
N LEU A 457 14.22 6.43 -14.99
CA LEU A 457 15.48 7.04 -14.55
C LEU A 457 15.49 8.56 -14.79
N SER A 458 15.02 9.01 -15.95
CA SER A 458 14.89 10.43 -16.26
C SER A 458 13.97 11.17 -15.27
N ARG A 459 12.87 10.53 -14.86
CA ARG A 459 11.98 11.07 -13.83
C ARG A 459 12.65 11.16 -12.45
N CYS A 460 13.45 10.17 -12.06
CA CYS A 460 14.25 10.25 -10.84
C CYS A 460 15.17 11.49 -10.88
N VAL A 461 15.93 11.65 -11.95
CA VAL A 461 16.82 12.82 -12.12
C VAL A 461 16.04 14.14 -12.04
N TYR A 462 14.84 14.20 -12.63
CA TYR A 462 13.95 15.36 -12.52
C TYR A 462 13.52 15.62 -11.07
N GLY A 463 13.14 14.58 -10.32
CA GLY A 463 12.76 14.70 -8.92
C GLY A 463 13.90 15.18 -8.04
N ILE A 464 15.11 14.61 -8.18
CA ILE A 464 16.29 15.10 -7.42
C ILE A 464 16.60 16.56 -7.73
N LYS A 465 16.51 16.99 -9.00
CA LYS A 465 16.65 18.41 -9.38
C LYS A 465 15.56 19.29 -8.77
N THR A 466 14.35 18.75 -8.63
CA THR A 466 13.23 19.46 -7.97
C THR A 466 13.50 19.62 -6.48
N ILE A 467 14.02 18.58 -5.83
CA ILE A 467 14.46 18.64 -4.43
C ILE A 467 15.57 19.67 -4.26
N GLU A 468 16.57 19.72 -5.15
CA GLU A 468 17.62 20.74 -5.11
C GLU A 468 17.05 22.17 -5.12
N LYS A 469 16.01 22.43 -5.94
CA LYS A 469 15.32 23.74 -5.93
C LYS A 469 14.64 24.01 -4.60
N ILE A 470 13.95 23.02 -4.01
CA ILE A 470 13.30 23.13 -2.69
C ILE A 470 14.33 23.50 -1.61
N LEU A 471 15.52 22.90 -1.64
CA LEU A 471 16.56 23.19 -0.64
C LEU A 471 17.13 24.61 -0.73
N LYS A 472 17.03 25.26 -1.89
CA LYS A 472 17.45 26.66 -2.10
C LYS A 472 16.39 27.66 -1.65
N THR A 473 15.20 27.21 -1.28
CA THR A 473 14.12 28.09 -0.79
C THR A 473 14.41 28.62 0.59
N ASN A 474 13.85 29.80 0.90
CA ASN A 474 14.10 30.49 2.17
C ASN A 474 13.85 29.61 3.40
N ARG A 475 12.83 28.75 3.34
CA ARG A 475 12.40 27.95 4.50
C ARG A 475 13.35 26.81 4.83
N PHE A 476 13.86 26.08 3.83
CA PHE A 476 14.82 24.99 4.05
C PHE A 476 16.25 25.47 4.28
N ALA A 477 16.64 26.59 3.67
CA ALA A 477 17.92 27.23 3.93
C ALA A 477 18.08 27.60 5.42
N GLN A 478 16.99 28.00 6.10
CA GLN A 478 17.00 28.32 7.53
C GLN A 478 17.09 27.09 8.45
N LEU A 479 16.55 25.94 8.02
CA LEU A 479 16.49 24.71 8.82
C LEU A 479 17.83 23.94 8.80
N SER A 480 18.57 24.04 7.70
CA SER A 480 19.80 23.29 7.47
C SER A 480 21.02 24.05 8.04
N PRO A 481 22.06 23.36 8.55
CA PRO A 481 23.32 24.00 8.91
C PRO A 481 23.92 24.78 7.72
N ASP A 482 24.49 25.96 7.99
CA ASP A 482 25.03 26.83 6.96
C ASP A 482 26.11 26.09 6.13
N GLY A 483 26.08 26.23 4.80
CA GLY A 483 27.09 25.66 3.90
C GLY A 483 26.93 24.19 3.49
N ALA A 484 25.77 23.56 3.70
CA ALA A 484 25.48 22.24 3.15
C ALA A 484 25.17 22.32 1.64
N GLY A 485 26.21 22.39 0.80
CA GLY A 485 26.06 22.29 -0.66
C GLY A 485 25.46 20.94 -1.10
N MET A 486 24.86 20.90 -2.29
CA MET A 486 24.16 19.72 -2.80
C MET A 486 25.05 18.46 -2.81
N GLU A 487 26.33 18.60 -3.12
CA GLU A 487 27.30 17.49 -3.10
C GLU A 487 27.41 16.84 -1.70
N ARG A 488 27.52 17.66 -0.64
CA ARG A 488 27.58 17.16 0.74
C ARG A 488 26.28 16.42 1.10
N VAL A 489 25.15 16.99 0.74
CA VAL A 489 23.81 16.42 0.99
C VAL A 489 23.63 15.09 0.23
N LEU A 490 24.06 15.00 -1.03
CA LEU A 490 24.05 13.76 -1.79
C LEU A 490 24.95 12.70 -1.15
N ASN A 491 26.18 13.06 -0.76
CA ASN A 491 27.10 12.12 -0.10
C ASN A 491 26.55 11.58 1.23
N MET A 492 25.87 12.42 2.02
CA MET A 492 25.15 11.99 3.22
C MET A 492 23.98 11.07 2.87
N SER A 493 23.23 11.41 1.82
CA SER A 493 22.08 10.63 1.35
C SER A 493 22.47 9.25 0.83
N VAL A 494 23.62 9.11 0.18
CA VAL A 494 24.15 7.79 -0.22
C VAL A 494 24.33 6.88 0.99
N ARG A 495 24.75 7.40 2.15
CA ARG A 495 24.91 6.62 3.38
C ARG A 495 23.58 6.34 4.07
N ALA A 496 22.66 7.30 4.04
CA ALA A 496 21.36 7.22 4.70
C ALA A 496 20.38 6.27 3.98
N ASN A 497 20.41 6.23 2.64
CA ASN A 497 19.61 5.28 1.85
C ASN A 497 20.21 3.89 1.92
N VAL A 498 19.44 2.92 2.40
CA VAL A 498 19.92 1.55 2.53
C VAL A 498 19.22 0.55 1.63
N ASN A 499 20.06 -0.10 0.83
CA ASN A 499 19.78 -1.23 -0.04
C ASN A 499 21.03 -2.13 -0.09
N LEU A 500 20.95 -3.25 -0.80
CA LEU A 500 22.08 -4.15 -1.03
C LEU A 500 22.75 -3.93 -2.39
N ILE A 501 22.39 -2.87 -3.11
CA ILE A 501 22.93 -2.54 -4.44
C ILE A 501 24.41 -2.10 -4.29
N PRO A 502 25.32 -2.58 -5.14
CA PRO A 502 26.71 -2.12 -5.14
C PRO A 502 26.78 -0.63 -5.48
N LYS A 503 27.34 0.17 -4.58
CA LYS A 503 27.50 1.61 -4.76
C LYS A 503 28.81 1.89 -5.48
N HIS A 504 28.77 2.71 -6.51
CA HIS A 504 29.94 3.10 -7.28
C HIS A 504 30.76 4.16 -6.51
N ALA A 505 32.06 4.29 -6.81
CA ALA A 505 32.89 5.32 -6.16
C ALA A 505 32.44 6.74 -6.55
N ASN A 506 31.89 6.89 -7.75
CA ASN A 506 31.43 8.13 -8.35
C ASN A 506 29.91 8.32 -8.25
N THR A 507 29.23 7.69 -7.28
CA THR A 507 27.75 7.74 -7.15
C THR A 507 27.19 9.16 -7.22
N THR A 508 27.88 10.16 -6.67
CA THR A 508 27.40 11.54 -6.58
C THR A 508 27.86 12.45 -7.72
N GLU A 509 28.69 11.97 -8.66
CA GLU A 509 29.13 12.75 -9.82
C GLU A 509 28.03 12.92 -10.88
N SER A 510 27.07 11.99 -10.94
CA SER A 510 25.91 12.03 -11.84
C SER A 510 24.63 11.68 -11.07
N LEU A 511 23.55 12.41 -11.35
CA LEU A 511 22.25 12.13 -10.75
C LEU A 511 21.66 10.80 -11.22
N GLU A 512 21.96 10.36 -12.47
CA GLU A 512 21.56 9.04 -12.94
C GLU A 512 22.21 7.93 -12.09
N GLN A 513 23.50 8.05 -11.78
CA GLN A 513 24.19 7.06 -10.95
C GLN A 513 23.70 7.12 -9.51
N PHE A 514 23.49 8.33 -8.96
CA PHE A 514 22.88 8.51 -7.65
C PHE A 514 21.52 7.80 -7.56
N CYS A 515 20.65 8.01 -8.55
CA CYS A 515 19.36 7.36 -8.65
C CYS A 515 19.48 5.83 -8.56
N LYS A 516 20.31 5.23 -9.41
CA LYS A 516 20.51 3.76 -9.48
C LYS A 516 21.07 3.18 -8.19
N ASP A 517 22.08 3.81 -7.60
CA ASP A 517 22.80 3.27 -6.44
C ASP A 517 22.02 3.45 -5.13
N THR A 518 21.13 4.45 -5.06
CA THR A 518 20.41 4.79 -3.82
C THR A 518 18.93 4.42 -3.84
N VAL A 519 18.45 3.80 -4.92
CA VAL A 519 17.04 3.41 -5.04
C VAL A 519 16.60 2.52 -3.88
N ILE A 520 15.44 2.85 -3.36
CA ILE A 520 14.72 2.12 -2.35
C ILE A 520 13.25 2.01 -2.77
N THR A 521 12.50 1.17 -2.08
CA THR A 521 11.07 1.02 -2.31
C THR A 521 10.28 2.13 -1.59
N ILE A 522 9.20 2.60 -2.19
CA ILE A 522 8.14 3.36 -1.48
C ILE A 522 7.07 2.41 -0.86
N TRP A 523 7.30 1.10 -0.93
CA TRP A 523 6.38 0.03 -0.52
C TRP A 523 5.03 0.04 -1.24
N HIS A 524 4.97 0.58 -2.45
CA HIS A 524 3.76 0.64 -3.28
C HIS A 524 3.79 -0.38 -4.43
N TYR A 525 4.45 -1.51 -4.23
CA TYR A 525 4.51 -2.58 -5.21
C TYR A 525 3.13 -3.18 -5.52
N HIS A 526 2.95 -3.57 -6.78
CA HIS A 526 1.68 -4.01 -7.35
C HIS A 526 1.89 -4.96 -8.54
N GLY A 527 0.79 -5.49 -9.07
CA GLY A 527 0.81 -6.40 -10.21
C GLY A 527 0.96 -7.88 -9.85
N GLY A 528 1.12 -8.72 -10.88
CA GLY A 528 1.20 -10.18 -10.76
C GLY A 528 -0.11 -10.93 -11.01
N CYS A 529 -1.27 -10.26 -10.94
CA CYS A 529 -2.60 -10.78 -11.25
C CYS A 529 -3.42 -9.81 -12.12
N HIS A 530 -2.77 -9.18 -13.10
CA HIS A 530 -3.32 -8.11 -13.94
C HIS A 530 -4.70 -8.42 -14.56
N VAL A 531 -5.57 -7.40 -14.56
CA VAL A 531 -6.84 -7.41 -15.31
C VAL A 531 -6.57 -7.63 -16.81
N GLY A 532 -7.41 -8.43 -17.46
CA GLY A 532 -7.28 -8.85 -18.86
C GLY A 532 -6.23 -9.93 -19.12
N LYS A 533 -5.42 -10.30 -18.12
CA LYS A 533 -4.37 -11.34 -18.23
C LYS A 533 -4.59 -12.51 -17.27
N VAL A 534 -4.90 -12.21 -16.02
CA VAL A 534 -5.14 -13.20 -14.95
C VAL A 534 -6.60 -13.16 -14.49
N VAL A 535 -7.16 -11.96 -14.36
CA VAL A 535 -8.57 -11.76 -14.02
C VAL A 535 -9.31 -10.99 -15.11
N ASP A 536 -10.63 -11.13 -15.18
CA ASP A 536 -11.48 -10.28 -16.03
C ASP A 536 -11.77 -8.91 -15.39
N GLN A 537 -12.57 -8.08 -16.05
CA GLN A 537 -12.99 -6.75 -15.57
C GLN A 537 -13.86 -6.81 -14.31
N GLN A 538 -14.43 -7.98 -13.99
CA GLN A 538 -15.15 -8.24 -12.76
C GLN A 538 -14.25 -8.92 -11.72
N HIS A 539 -12.93 -8.94 -11.95
CA HIS A 539 -11.91 -9.50 -11.08
C HIS A 539 -12.03 -11.02 -10.87
N ARG A 540 -12.74 -11.73 -11.76
CA ARG A 540 -12.87 -13.19 -11.75
C ARG A 540 -11.66 -13.80 -12.45
N VAL A 541 -11.09 -14.86 -11.86
CA VAL A 541 -9.91 -15.53 -12.44
C VAL A 541 -10.28 -16.18 -13.77
N LEU A 542 -9.58 -15.80 -14.83
CA LEU A 542 -9.85 -16.28 -16.18
C LEU A 542 -9.69 -17.80 -16.25
N GLY A 543 -10.67 -18.49 -16.82
CA GLY A 543 -10.65 -19.94 -16.97
C GLY A 543 -11.06 -20.74 -15.73
N VAL A 544 -11.36 -20.08 -14.60
CA VAL A 544 -11.80 -20.72 -13.35
C VAL A 544 -13.13 -20.14 -12.90
N SER A 545 -14.02 -20.97 -12.35
CA SER A 545 -15.30 -20.52 -11.77
C SER A 545 -15.23 -20.43 -10.26
N GLY A 546 -15.94 -19.47 -9.65
CA GLY A 546 -16.02 -19.31 -8.19
C GLY A 546 -14.73 -18.78 -7.54
N LEU A 547 -13.88 -18.09 -8.30
CA LEU A 547 -12.61 -17.53 -7.82
C LEU A 547 -12.39 -16.11 -8.34
N ARG A 548 -12.08 -15.17 -7.44
CA ARG A 548 -11.70 -13.79 -7.75
C ARG A 548 -10.39 -13.38 -7.10
N VAL A 549 -9.78 -12.30 -7.61
CA VAL A 549 -8.66 -11.62 -6.95
C VAL A 549 -9.00 -10.14 -6.81
N VAL A 550 -9.09 -9.65 -5.57
CA VAL A 550 -9.46 -8.26 -5.25
C VAL A 550 -8.41 -7.71 -4.29
N ASP A 551 -7.33 -7.17 -4.86
CA ASP A 551 -6.28 -6.38 -4.19
C ASP A 551 -5.35 -5.73 -5.23
N GLY A 552 -4.28 -5.08 -4.76
CA GLY A 552 -3.28 -4.39 -5.59
C GLY A 552 -2.49 -5.28 -6.57
N SER A 553 -2.58 -6.61 -6.49
CA SER A 553 -2.00 -7.51 -7.51
C SER A 553 -2.64 -7.36 -8.89
N THR A 554 -3.85 -6.79 -8.95
CA THR A 554 -4.61 -6.60 -10.18
C THR A 554 -4.26 -5.32 -10.93
N PHE A 555 -3.50 -4.41 -10.30
CA PHE A 555 -3.13 -3.13 -10.89
C PHE A 555 -1.99 -3.26 -11.90
N SER A 556 -2.16 -2.64 -13.06
CA SER A 556 -1.10 -2.45 -14.07
C SER A 556 -0.24 -1.20 -13.81
N LYS A 557 -0.74 -0.26 -13.01
CA LYS A 557 -0.03 0.97 -12.61
C LYS A 557 -0.46 1.39 -11.20
N SER A 558 0.36 2.17 -10.52
CA SER A 558 -0.01 2.78 -9.24
C SER A 558 -1.22 3.72 -9.42
N PRO A 559 -2.21 3.71 -8.52
CA PRO A 559 -3.43 4.50 -8.66
C PRO A 559 -3.28 6.01 -8.42
N GLY A 560 -2.10 6.44 -7.98
CA GLY A 560 -1.79 7.83 -7.66
C GLY A 560 -0.64 7.89 -6.65
N THR A 561 -0.68 8.87 -5.76
CA THR A 561 0.37 9.12 -4.76
C THR A 561 0.56 7.94 -3.80
N ASN A 562 -0.50 7.46 -3.17
CA ASN A 562 -0.44 6.33 -2.23
C ASN A 562 -1.64 5.41 -2.47
N PRO A 563 -1.44 4.10 -2.62
CA PRO A 563 -2.50 3.19 -3.06
C PRO A 563 -3.50 2.82 -1.96
N GLN A 564 -3.22 3.09 -0.68
CA GLN A 564 -4.03 2.52 0.41
C GLN A 564 -5.50 2.94 0.35
N ALA A 565 -5.78 4.20 -0.01
CA ALA A 565 -7.14 4.70 -0.15
C ALA A 565 -7.88 3.91 -1.23
N THR A 566 -7.25 3.80 -2.40
CA THR A 566 -7.80 3.08 -3.55
C THR A 566 -8.00 1.60 -3.25
N VAL A 567 -7.10 0.96 -2.52
CA VAL A 567 -7.21 -0.48 -2.20
C VAL A 567 -8.30 -0.74 -1.15
N MET A 568 -8.47 0.13 -0.15
CA MET A 568 -9.61 0.05 0.78
C MET A 568 -10.94 0.29 0.06
N MET A 569 -10.99 1.34 -0.76
CA MET A 569 -12.15 1.68 -1.58
C MET A 569 -12.50 0.53 -2.52
N MET A 570 -11.52 -0.07 -3.20
CA MET A 570 -11.68 -1.20 -4.11
C MET A 570 -12.32 -2.40 -3.42
N GLY A 571 -11.93 -2.71 -2.18
CA GLY A 571 -12.55 -3.78 -1.41
C GLY A 571 -14.05 -3.55 -1.20
N ARG A 572 -14.44 -2.33 -0.78
CA ARG A 572 -15.85 -1.98 -0.66
C ARG A 572 -16.57 -1.95 -2.01
N TYR A 573 -15.98 -1.32 -3.02
CA TYR A 573 -16.50 -1.22 -4.38
C TYR A 573 -16.89 -2.60 -4.93
N PHE A 574 -15.98 -3.58 -4.86
CA PHE A 574 -16.27 -4.93 -5.32
C PHE A 574 -17.27 -5.66 -4.42
N GLY A 575 -17.26 -5.40 -3.10
CA GLY A 575 -18.30 -5.90 -2.21
C GLY A 575 -19.69 -5.44 -2.65
N VAL A 576 -19.89 -4.15 -2.84
CA VAL A 576 -21.18 -3.57 -3.29
C VAL A 576 -21.53 -4.07 -4.68
N LYS A 577 -20.58 -4.10 -5.61
CA LYS A 577 -20.80 -4.59 -6.98
C LYS A 577 -21.27 -6.04 -6.99
N ILE A 578 -20.64 -6.92 -6.20
CA ILE A 578 -21.06 -8.32 -6.06
C ILE A 578 -22.48 -8.39 -5.49
N LEU A 579 -22.80 -7.63 -4.45
CA LEU A 579 -24.16 -7.63 -3.88
C LEU A 579 -25.22 -7.15 -4.89
N ARG A 580 -24.93 -6.07 -5.64
CA ARG A 580 -25.81 -5.57 -6.70
C ARG A 580 -25.96 -6.58 -7.84
N GLU A 581 -24.90 -7.30 -8.21
CA GLU A 581 -24.94 -8.41 -9.19
C GLU A 581 -25.84 -9.56 -8.72
N ARG A 582 -25.92 -9.83 -7.41
CA ARG A 582 -26.65 -10.99 -6.85
C ARG A 582 -28.09 -10.68 -6.43
N LEU A 583 -28.33 -9.49 -5.91
CA LEU A 583 -29.59 -9.09 -5.26
C LEU A 583 -30.32 -7.98 -6.02
N GLY A 584 -29.72 -7.43 -7.08
CA GLY A 584 -30.21 -6.26 -7.79
C GLY A 584 -29.77 -4.94 -7.16
N GLN A 585 -29.94 -3.83 -7.90
CA GLN A 585 -29.44 -2.51 -7.48
C GLN A 585 -30.14 -1.94 -6.23
N ALA A 586 -31.35 -2.41 -5.91
CA ALA A 586 -32.14 -1.95 -4.76
C ALA A 586 -31.73 -2.59 -3.40
N CYS A 587 -30.61 -3.33 -3.33
CA CYS A 587 -30.28 -4.14 -2.15
C CYS A 587 -29.89 -3.37 -0.88
N GLY A 588 -29.89 -2.03 -0.91
CA GLY A 588 -29.71 -1.16 0.26
C GLY A 588 -28.32 -1.23 0.90
N VAL A 589 -27.26 -1.31 0.09
CA VAL A 589 -25.85 -1.51 0.54
C VAL A 589 -24.90 -0.49 -0.06
#